data_AF-A0A6B3FFK2-F1
#
_entry.id   AF-A0A6B3FFK2-F1
#
_cell.length_a   1.000
_cell.length_b   1.000
_cell.length_c   1.000
_cell.angle_alpha   90.00
_cell.angle_beta   90.00
_cell.angle_gamma   90.00
#
_symmetry.space_group_name_H-M   'P 1'
#
loop_
_entity.id
_entity.type
_entity.pdbx_description
1 polymer ?
#
loop_
_entity_poly.entity_id
_entity_poly.type
_entity_poly.pdbx_seq_one_letter_code
_entity_poly.pdbx_strand_id
1 'polypeptide(L)'
;GAGRADAAGGRSPQVSADGGHLVFLSRSDLPAATPLHPRAGGDRWRVYGRDLATGAVTLLSDPRTDASDPRISADGRVVTYRYSTPPSKGRAPARSAAGTIVVDRGVSGKGGFDRPGNVRATDLAGAPGPVPA
;
A
#
# COMPACT_ATOMS: atom_id res chain seq x y z
N GLY A 1 -10.29 -5.47 -21.42
CA GLY A 1 -10.25 -4.13 -22.02
C GLY A 1 -9.00 -3.43 -21.53
N ALA A 2 -8.20 -2.85 -22.44
CA ALA A 2 -6.95 -2.17 -22.10
C ALA A 2 -7.23 -0.78 -21.51
N GLY A 3 -6.74 -0.53 -20.29
CA GLY A 3 -6.87 0.76 -19.60
C GLY A 3 -5.92 1.79 -20.21
N ARG A 4 -6.49 2.94 -20.59
CA ARG A 4 -5.81 4.08 -21.21
C ARG A 4 -4.85 4.77 -20.22
N ALA A 5 -3.64 5.02 -20.71
CA ALA A 5 -2.51 5.55 -19.95
C ALA A 5 -2.52 7.09 -19.95
N ASP A 6 -3.21 7.69 -18.99
CA ASP A 6 -3.17 9.13 -18.75
C ASP A 6 -3.23 9.41 -17.23
N ALA A 7 -2.17 9.08 -16.48
CA ALA A 7 -2.01 9.53 -15.10
C ALA A 7 -0.52 9.58 -14.71
N ALA A 8 -0.05 10.76 -14.32
CA ALA A 8 1.33 11.06 -13.97
C ALA A 8 1.92 10.09 -12.93
N GLY A 9 3.07 9.49 -13.25
CA GLY A 9 4.07 8.99 -12.29
C GLY A 9 3.80 7.68 -11.55
N GLY A 10 2.62 7.08 -11.69
CA GLY A 10 2.24 5.85 -10.97
C GLY A 10 2.94 4.59 -11.48
N ARG A 11 3.73 3.88 -10.66
CA ARG A 11 4.26 2.54 -11.01
C ARG A 11 3.41 1.43 -10.38
N SER A 12 3.26 0.31 -11.09
CA SER A 12 2.52 -0.89 -10.64
C SER A 12 1.07 -0.61 -10.21
N PRO A 13 0.23 0.03 -11.04
CA PRO A 13 -1.17 0.22 -10.69
C PRO A 13 -1.91 -1.12 -10.62
N GLN A 14 -2.77 -1.27 -9.62
CA GLN A 14 -3.68 -2.40 -9.48
C GLN A 14 -5.08 -1.89 -9.15
N VAL A 15 -6.08 -2.36 -9.89
CA VAL A 15 -7.48 -2.05 -9.65
C VAL A 15 -8.13 -3.22 -8.94
N SER A 16 -9.03 -2.96 -7.99
CA SER A 16 -9.90 -3.99 -7.41
C SER A 16 -10.85 -4.54 -8.48
N ALA A 17 -11.29 -5.80 -8.33
CA ALA A 17 -12.15 -6.45 -9.31
C ALA A 17 -13.54 -5.82 -9.37
N ASP A 18 -14.00 -5.24 -8.25
CA ASP A 18 -15.21 -4.42 -8.18
C ASP A 18 -15.10 -3.08 -8.93
N GLY A 19 -13.90 -2.71 -9.41
CA GLY A 19 -13.64 -1.47 -10.11
C GLY A 19 -13.74 -0.21 -9.25
N GLY A 20 -13.90 -0.34 -7.93
CA GLY A 20 -14.09 0.78 -7.01
C GLY A 20 -12.80 1.43 -6.53
N HIS A 21 -11.66 0.73 -6.60
CA HIS A 21 -10.42 1.16 -5.97
C HIS A 21 -9.21 0.93 -6.85
N LEU A 22 -8.25 1.85 -6.76
CA LEU A 22 -6.96 1.78 -7.45
C LEU A 22 -5.85 1.95 -6.41
N VAL A 23 -4.85 1.08 -6.43
CA VAL A 23 -3.60 1.27 -5.70
C VAL A 23 -2.44 1.47 -6.65
N PHE A 24 -1.51 2.35 -6.30
CA PHE A 24 -0.38 2.68 -7.14
C PHE A 24 0.81 3.21 -6.33
N LEU A 25 2.00 3.14 -6.91
CA LEU A 25 3.22 3.71 -6.32
C LEU A 25 3.49 5.11 -6.88
N SER A 26 3.89 6.06 -6.03
CA SER A 26 4.45 7.33 -6.48
C SER A 26 5.67 7.70 -5.63
N ARG A 27 6.71 8.27 -6.26
CA ARG A 27 7.83 8.90 -5.53
C ARG A 27 7.52 10.33 -5.12
N SER A 28 6.69 11.01 -5.91
CA SER A 28 6.24 12.36 -5.61
C SER A 28 5.16 12.31 -4.54
N ASP A 29 5.30 13.15 -3.52
CA ASP A 29 4.25 13.26 -2.51
C ASP A 29 3.00 13.90 -3.12
N LEU A 30 1.83 13.35 -2.80
CA LEU A 30 0.55 13.85 -3.27
C LEU A 30 -0.09 14.70 -2.16
N PRO A 31 -0.05 16.05 -2.23
CA PRO A 31 -0.53 16.92 -1.16
C PRO A 31 -2.04 16.79 -0.90
N ALA A 32 -2.81 16.39 -1.92
CA ALA A 32 -4.25 16.13 -1.78
C ALA A 32 -4.60 14.80 -1.09
N ALA A 33 -3.61 13.94 -0.81
CA ALA A 33 -3.87 12.65 -0.17
C ALA A 33 -4.16 12.78 1.34
N THR A 34 -5.14 12.05 1.85
CA THR A 34 -5.36 11.88 3.29
C THR A 34 -4.32 10.88 3.83
N PRO A 35 -3.45 11.26 4.78
CA PRO A 35 -2.35 10.38 5.15
C PRO A 35 -2.70 9.51 6.36
N LEU A 36 -2.50 8.19 6.26
CA LEU A 36 -2.66 7.26 7.40
C LEU A 36 -1.48 7.30 8.37
N HIS A 37 -0.34 7.77 7.89
CA HIS A 37 0.87 8.04 8.65
C HIS A 37 1.18 9.54 8.60
N PRO A 38 1.99 10.09 9.52
CA PRO A 38 2.51 11.45 9.35
C PRO A 38 3.14 11.61 7.96
N ARG A 39 3.03 12.78 7.35
CA ARG A 39 3.82 13.06 6.14
C ARG A 39 5.27 13.22 6.54
N ALA A 40 6.19 12.66 5.77
CA ALA A 40 7.59 13.08 5.82
C ALA A 40 8.01 13.51 4.41
N GLY A 41 8.94 14.45 4.30
CA GLY A 41 9.58 14.78 3.03
C GLY A 41 10.54 13.68 2.58
N GLY A 42 10.96 13.72 1.32
CA GLY A 42 12.00 12.85 0.75
C GLY A 42 11.56 12.07 -0.48
N ASP A 43 12.54 11.70 -1.29
CA ASP A 43 12.39 10.91 -2.53
C ASP A 43 12.31 9.41 -2.18
N ARG A 44 11.12 8.95 -1.81
CA ARG A 44 10.83 7.55 -1.46
C ARG A 44 9.60 7.07 -2.20
N TRP A 45 9.60 5.81 -2.60
CA TRP A 45 8.40 5.19 -3.16
C TRP A 45 7.33 5.01 -2.09
N ARG A 46 6.13 5.48 -2.38
CA ARG A 46 4.97 5.43 -1.48
C ARG A 46 3.80 4.76 -2.16
N VAL A 47 3.00 4.06 -1.37
CA VAL A 47 1.76 3.44 -1.84
C VAL A 47 0.59 4.36 -1.54
N TYR A 48 -0.18 4.63 -2.58
CA TYR A 48 -1.41 5.40 -2.50
C TYR A 48 -2.59 4.52 -2.91
N GLY A 49 -3.70 4.69 -2.20
CA GLY A 49 -5.01 4.16 -2.59
C GLY A 49 -5.89 5.29 -3.08
N ARG A 50 -6.63 5.07 -4.16
CA ARG A 50 -7.63 5.99 -4.69
C ARG A 50 -8.98 5.31 -4.76
N ASP A 51 -9.96 5.94 -4.15
CA ASP A 51 -11.37 5.62 -4.35
C ASP A 51 -11.80 6.19 -5.71
N LEU A 52 -12.32 5.33 -6.59
CA LEU A 52 -12.63 5.71 -7.96
C LEU A 52 -14.01 6.36 -8.10
N ALA A 53 -14.90 6.19 -7.12
CA ALA A 53 -16.21 6.82 -7.10
C ALA A 53 -16.13 8.30 -6.69
N THR A 54 -15.34 8.59 -5.66
CA THR A 54 -15.17 9.93 -5.06
C THR A 54 -13.90 10.64 -5.53
N GLY A 55 -12.94 9.89 -6.07
CA GLY A 55 -11.62 10.40 -6.43
C GLY A 55 -10.68 10.61 -5.23
N ALA A 56 -11.12 10.32 -4.01
CA ALA A 56 -10.33 10.52 -2.80
C ALA A 56 -9.05 9.68 -2.82
N VAL A 57 -7.92 10.29 -2.47
CA VAL A 57 -6.61 9.63 -2.41
C VAL A 57 -6.16 9.51 -0.97
N THR A 58 -5.60 8.36 -0.61
CA THR A 58 -5.08 8.08 0.74
C THR A 58 -3.63 7.60 0.63
N LEU A 59 -2.73 8.15 1.44
CA LEU A 59 -1.36 7.64 1.59
C LEU A 59 -1.39 6.45 2.56
N LEU A 60 -1.09 5.26 2.04
CA LEU A 60 -1.18 3.99 2.76
C LEU A 60 0.13 3.57 3.41
N SER A 61 1.27 3.93 2.81
CA SER A 61 2.59 3.53 3.30
C SER A 61 3.17 4.48 4.35
N ASP A 62 3.96 3.92 5.29
CA ASP A 62 4.78 4.70 6.23
C ASP A 62 5.81 5.56 5.47
N PRO A 63 5.93 6.86 5.76
CA PRO A 63 6.85 7.75 5.04
C PRO A 63 8.34 7.47 5.33
N ARG A 64 8.67 6.67 6.35
CA ARG A 64 10.05 6.39 6.79
C ARG A 64 10.70 5.25 6.00
N THR A 65 9.91 4.49 5.25
CA THR A 65 10.35 3.31 4.50
C THR A 65 10.03 3.47 3.02
N ASP A 66 10.79 2.77 2.18
CA ASP A 66 10.43 2.62 0.76
C ASP A 66 9.39 1.51 0.63
N ALA A 67 8.35 1.78 -0.14
CA ALA A 67 7.29 0.82 -0.43
C ALA A 67 7.38 0.27 -1.86
N SER A 68 7.04 -1.00 -2.03
CA SER A 68 7.04 -1.68 -3.33
C SER A 68 5.96 -2.75 -3.41
N ASP A 69 5.66 -3.19 -4.63
CA ASP A 69 4.73 -4.27 -4.95
C ASP A 69 3.37 -4.18 -4.25
N PRO A 70 2.63 -3.05 -4.41
CA PRO A 70 1.29 -2.96 -3.87
C PRO A 70 0.37 -3.96 -4.57
N ARG A 71 -0.52 -4.57 -3.80
CA ARG A 71 -1.62 -5.40 -4.28
C ARG A 71 -2.89 -4.99 -3.57
N ILE A 72 -4.03 -5.10 -4.25
CA ILE A 72 -5.35 -4.90 -3.67
C ILE A 72 -6.17 -6.17 -3.87
N SER A 73 -6.94 -6.51 -2.85
CA SER A 73 -7.93 -7.59 -2.88
C SER A 73 -9.06 -7.29 -3.87
N ALA A 74 -9.76 -8.35 -4.31
CA ALA A 74 -10.80 -8.26 -5.32
C ALA A 74 -11.95 -7.31 -4.93
N ASP A 75 -12.31 -7.28 -3.65
CA ASP A 75 -13.36 -6.44 -3.06
C ASP A 75 -12.86 -5.04 -2.65
N GLY A 76 -11.59 -4.71 -2.94
CA GLY A 76 -11.01 -3.42 -2.60
C GLY A 76 -10.78 -3.20 -1.10
N ARG A 77 -10.97 -4.22 -0.25
CA ARG A 77 -10.93 -4.07 1.20
C ARG A 77 -9.51 -4.05 1.75
N VAL A 78 -8.70 -5.01 1.33
CA VAL A 78 -7.34 -5.23 1.81
C VAL A 78 -6.33 -4.78 0.76
N VAL A 79 -5.31 -4.03 1.18
CA VAL A 79 -4.14 -3.66 0.39
C VAL A 79 -2.89 -4.20 1.06
N THR A 80 -2.01 -4.85 0.31
CA THR A 80 -0.70 -5.30 0.80
C THR A 80 0.42 -4.60 0.06
N TYR A 81 1.55 -4.36 0.72
CA TYR A 81 2.76 -3.85 0.07
C TYR A 81 4.01 -4.29 0.83
N ARG A 82 5.15 -4.35 0.15
CA ARG A 82 6.45 -4.60 0.78
C ARG A 82 7.09 -3.29 1.21
N TYR A 83 7.67 -3.25 2.40
CA TYR A 83 8.50 -2.14 2.85
C TYR A 83 9.97 -2.55 2.89
N SER A 84 10.85 -1.56 2.74
CA SER A 84 12.28 -1.69 3.06
C SER A 84 12.78 -0.43 3.75
N THR A 85 13.59 -0.58 4.81
CA THR A 85 14.34 0.54 5.36
C THR A 85 15.65 0.69 4.58
N PRO A 86 15.94 1.87 4.01
CA PRO A 86 17.27 2.13 3.50
C PRO A 86 18.28 2.05 4.65
N PRO A 87 19.52 1.61 4.38
CA PRO A 87 20.55 1.53 5.42
C PRO A 87 20.76 2.91 6.04
N SER A 88 20.77 2.98 7.37
CA SER A 88 21.03 4.21 8.11
C SER A 88 22.46 4.68 7.80
N LYS A 89 22.62 5.90 7.28
CA LYS A 89 23.97 6.50 7.13
C LYS A 89 24.55 6.72 8.55
N GLY A 90 25.65 6.04 8.88
CA GLY A 90 26.47 6.36 10.06
C GLY A 90 26.45 5.40 11.25
N ARG A 91 25.90 4.19 11.14
CA ARG A 91 26.09 3.12 12.15
C ARG A 91 26.40 1.81 11.43
N ALA A 92 27.21 0.94 12.04
CA ALA A 92 27.55 -0.41 11.55
C ALA A 92 26.35 -1.05 10.84
N PRO A 93 26.53 -1.77 9.71
CA PRO A 93 25.49 -2.01 8.70
C PRO A 93 24.19 -2.48 9.36
N ALA A 94 23.26 -1.55 9.57
CA ALA A 94 21.95 -1.88 10.07
C ALA A 94 21.31 -2.72 8.96
N ARG A 95 20.96 -3.97 9.28
CA ARG A 95 20.26 -4.84 8.34
C ARG A 95 19.08 -4.05 7.78
N SER A 96 19.00 -3.94 6.45
CA SER A 96 17.79 -3.43 5.81
C SER A 96 16.63 -4.28 6.31
N ALA A 97 15.71 -3.65 7.05
CA ALA A 97 14.51 -4.30 7.51
C ALA A 97 13.54 -4.27 6.33
N ALA A 98 13.16 -5.44 5.85
CA ALA A 98 12.14 -5.58 4.82
C ALA A 98 11.05 -6.53 5.31
N GLY A 99 9.83 -6.28 4.87
CA GLY A 99 8.68 -7.12 5.22
C GLY A 99 7.45 -6.72 4.41
N THR A 100 6.34 -7.39 4.69
CA THR A 100 5.05 -7.11 4.05
C THR A 100 4.13 -6.46 5.06
N ILE A 101 3.45 -5.39 4.65
CA ILE A 101 2.41 -4.70 5.39
C ILE A 101 1.05 -5.03 4.77
N VAL A 102 0.03 -5.11 5.63
CA VAL A 102 -1.38 -5.26 5.26
C VAL A 102 -2.15 -4.07 5.81
N VAL A 103 -2.94 -3.44 4.94
CA VAL A 103 -3.84 -2.33 5.23
C VAL A 103 -5.26 -2.83 4.96
N ASP A 104 -6.17 -2.67 5.91
CA ASP A 104 -7.57 -3.12 5.80
C ASP A 104 -8.52 -1.92 5.86
N ARG A 105 -9.52 -1.92 4.99
CA ARG A 105 -10.59 -0.93 4.90
C ARG A 105 -11.80 -1.43 5.69
N GLY A 106 -12.18 -0.67 6.71
CA GLY A 106 -13.40 -0.96 7.47
C GLY A 106 -13.18 -1.66 8.81
N VAL A 107 -11.95 -1.70 9.31
CA VAL A 107 -11.70 -2.01 10.74
C VAL A 107 -12.36 -0.95 11.63
N SER A 108 -12.36 0.32 11.21
CA SER A 108 -13.02 1.43 11.91
C SER A 108 -14.47 1.68 11.51
N GLY A 109 -14.98 0.99 10.47
CA GLY A 109 -16.33 1.20 9.95
C GLY A 109 -16.57 2.54 9.22
N LYS A 110 -15.52 3.34 8.96
CA LYS A 110 -15.65 4.69 8.37
C LYS A 110 -15.49 4.74 6.84
N GLY A 111 -15.45 3.60 6.16
CA GLY A 111 -15.29 3.51 4.71
C GLY A 111 -13.89 3.87 4.17
N GLY A 112 -12.99 4.34 5.02
CA GLY A 112 -11.58 4.59 4.71
C GLY A 112 -10.68 3.40 5.03
N PHE A 113 -9.47 3.41 4.45
CA PHE A 113 -8.39 2.52 4.87
C PHE A 113 -7.97 2.86 6.30
N ASP A 114 -7.80 1.85 7.14
CA ASP A 114 -7.37 2.03 8.53
C ASP A 114 -5.85 1.88 8.65
N ARG A 115 -5.30 2.27 9.82
CA ARG A 115 -3.87 2.11 10.09
C ARG A 115 -3.45 0.70 9.70
N PRO A 116 -2.33 0.54 8.96
CA PRO A 116 -1.78 -0.79 8.75
C PRO A 116 -1.63 -1.42 10.12
N GLY A 117 -2.41 -2.47 10.35
CA GLY A 117 -2.07 -3.38 11.41
C GLY A 117 -0.64 -3.80 11.09
N ASN A 118 0.23 -3.83 12.10
CA ASN A 118 1.30 -4.82 12.07
C ASN A 118 0.59 -6.18 12.15
N VAL A 119 -0.12 -6.55 11.08
CA VAL A 119 -0.65 -7.88 10.89
C VAL A 119 0.63 -8.68 10.81
N ARG A 120 0.90 -9.47 11.86
CA ARG A 120 1.92 -10.51 11.80
C ARG A 120 1.68 -11.18 10.46
N ALA A 121 2.66 -11.13 9.56
CA ALA A 121 2.61 -11.94 8.37
C ALA A 121 2.45 -13.37 8.88
N THR A 122 1.22 -13.88 8.85
CA THR A 122 1.00 -15.29 9.06
C THR A 122 1.76 -15.94 7.93
N ASP A 123 2.78 -16.70 8.26
CA ASP A 123 3.53 -17.46 7.29
C ASP A 123 2.54 -18.29 6.47
N LEU A 124 2.31 -17.90 5.22
CA LEU A 124 1.39 -18.58 4.32
C LEU A 124 1.88 -19.99 3.97
N ALA A 125 3.12 -20.36 4.35
CA ALA A 125 3.59 -21.74 4.30
C ALA A 125 2.85 -22.67 5.27
N GLY A 126 2.12 -22.13 6.26
CA GLY A 126 1.31 -22.89 7.21
C GLY A 126 -0.20 -22.80 6.98
N ALA A 127 -0.67 -22.17 5.90
CA ALA A 127 -2.10 -22.11 5.61
C ALA A 127 -2.61 -23.54 5.27
N PRO A 128 -3.70 -24.03 5.90
CA PRO A 128 -4.31 -25.27 5.47
C PRO A 128 -4.65 -25.13 3.99
N GLY A 129 -4.25 -26.13 3.20
CA GLY A 129 -4.32 -26.10 1.74
C GLY A 129 -5.71 -25.74 1.19
N PRO A 130 -5.81 -25.50 -0.13
CA PRO A 130 -7.06 -25.06 -0.75
C PRO A 130 -8.22 -25.96 -0.34
N VAL A 131 -9.29 -25.35 0.17
CA VAL A 131 -10.55 -26.04 0.46
C VAL A 131 -11.04 -26.62 -0.87
N PRO A 132 -11.21 -27.95 -1.00
CA PRO A 132 -11.70 -28.54 -2.23
C PRO A 132 -13.11 -28.03 -2.55
N ALA A 133 -13.39 -27.89 -3.85
CA ALA A 133 -14.68 -27.48 -4.40
C ALA A 133 -15.81 -28.46 -4.06
#